data_AF-X1HM74-F1
#
_entry.id   AF-X1HM74-F1
#
_cell.length_a   1.000
_cell.length_b   1.000
_cell.length_c   1.000
_cell.angle_alpha   90.00
_cell.angle_beta   90.00
_cell.angle_gamma   90.00
#
_symmetry.space_group_name_H-M   'P 1'
#
loop_
_entity.id
_entity.type
_entity.pdbx_description
1 polymer ?
#
loop_
_entity_poly.entity_id
_entity_poly.type
_entity_poly.pdbx_seq_one_letter_code
_entity_poly.pdbx_strand_id
1 'polypeptide(L)'
;LAKRALAEEEISKRKKAAKDLKVERKDDYFLVSSSKPGKYYKVDINIPQCECIDFLRRARKLKLECKHIMAVRNFLQEAERKRETKNRPKMKILILSKMVKSQVWEKAFNELNKKIKLNLEFIIPKKDERETIKKYLKEVEVVIGGTFSKEDLEQAKKLKLIQIPFAGVDKLDFDLYKDRQDIYICNIHANRTTVAEHTFALILALAKNIVTNDRDLRLGKWHGFSTKEPTIQLQGKSLGIIGLGSIGWEIAKIG
;
A
#
# COMPACT_ATOMS: atom_id res chain seq x y z
N LEU A 1 -23.15 -31.55 -8.68
CA LEU A 1 -22.34 -30.89 -7.63
C LEU A 1 -20.98 -31.58 -7.43
N ALA A 2 -20.92 -32.88 -7.09
CA ALA A 2 -19.65 -33.61 -6.88
C ALA A 2 -18.64 -33.54 -8.07
N LYS A 3 -19.09 -33.71 -9.32
CA LYS A 3 -18.23 -33.55 -10.51
C LYS A 3 -17.61 -32.15 -10.64
N ARG A 4 -18.35 -31.12 -10.22
CA ARG A 4 -17.90 -29.72 -10.26
C ARG A 4 -16.86 -29.45 -9.17
N ALA A 5 -17.11 -29.92 -7.95
CA ALA A 5 -16.15 -29.84 -6.84
C ALA A 5 -14.82 -30.56 -7.18
N LEU A 6 -14.90 -31.76 -7.75
CA LEU A 6 -13.71 -32.50 -8.22
C LEU A 6 -12.96 -31.74 -9.31
N ALA A 7 -13.66 -31.11 -10.25
CA ALA A 7 -13.02 -30.32 -11.31
C ALA A 7 -12.30 -29.08 -10.72
N GLU A 8 -12.92 -28.37 -9.78
CA GLU A 8 -12.34 -27.18 -9.13
C GLU A 8 -11.08 -27.51 -8.32
N GLU A 9 -11.08 -28.61 -7.55
CA GLU A 9 -9.91 -29.10 -6.83
C GLU A 9 -8.75 -29.43 -7.77
N GLU A 10 -9.06 -30.09 -8.88
CA GLU A 10 -8.13 -30.59 -9.88
C GLU A 10 -7.55 -29.45 -10.75
N ILE A 11 -8.32 -28.35 -10.95
CA ILE A 11 -7.82 -27.07 -11.49
C ILE A 11 -6.82 -26.42 -10.53
N SER A 12 -7.15 -26.37 -9.23
CA SER A 12 -6.28 -25.76 -8.21
C SER A 12 -4.93 -26.48 -8.12
N LYS A 13 -4.94 -27.83 -8.11
CA LYS A 13 -3.72 -28.65 -8.15
C LYS A 13 -2.88 -28.39 -9.40
N ARG A 14 -3.51 -28.29 -10.57
CA ARG A 14 -2.80 -27.98 -11.83
C ARG A 14 -2.19 -26.59 -11.85
N LYS A 15 -2.90 -25.57 -11.33
CA LYS A 15 -2.36 -24.21 -11.19
C LYS A 15 -1.10 -24.19 -10.34
N LYS A 16 -1.07 -24.92 -9.23
CA LYS A 16 0.12 -25.04 -8.37
C LYS A 16 1.27 -25.72 -9.13
N ALA A 17 1.01 -26.89 -9.69
CA ALA A 17 2.03 -27.64 -10.43
C ALA A 17 2.58 -26.90 -11.66
N ALA A 18 1.78 -26.02 -12.28
CA ALA A 18 2.20 -25.22 -13.41
C ALA A 18 3.26 -24.16 -13.05
N LYS A 19 3.26 -23.67 -11.80
CA LYS A 19 4.24 -22.67 -11.33
C LYS A 19 5.66 -23.21 -11.19
N ASP A 20 5.78 -24.51 -10.95
CA ASP A 20 7.08 -25.18 -10.75
C ASP A 20 7.74 -25.63 -12.06
N LEU A 21 7.10 -25.33 -13.20
CA LEU A 21 7.60 -25.70 -14.52
C LEU A 21 8.44 -24.57 -15.11
N LYS A 22 9.57 -24.93 -15.73
CA LYS A 22 10.38 -24.01 -16.51
C LYS A 22 9.86 -23.99 -17.94
N VAL A 23 9.71 -22.79 -18.50
CA VAL A 23 9.25 -22.58 -19.87
C VAL A 23 10.34 -21.85 -20.65
N GLU A 24 10.70 -22.41 -21.80
CA GLU A 24 11.62 -21.81 -22.76
C GLU A 24 10.91 -21.61 -24.09
N ARG A 25 11.06 -20.43 -24.70
CA ARG A 25 10.48 -20.13 -26.00
C ARG A 25 11.42 -20.61 -27.12
N LYS A 26 10.88 -21.37 -28.07
CA LYS A 26 11.49 -21.68 -29.37
C LYS A 26 10.69 -20.98 -30.46
N ASP A 27 11.15 -21.06 -31.71
CA ASP A 27 10.59 -20.27 -32.83
C ASP A 27 9.07 -20.51 -32.99
N ASP A 28 8.67 -21.78 -33.09
CA ASP A 28 7.28 -22.17 -33.36
C ASP A 28 6.56 -22.82 -32.17
N TYR A 29 7.21 -22.96 -31.02
CA TYR A 29 6.65 -23.67 -29.86
C TYR A 29 7.34 -23.31 -28.54
N PHE A 30 6.78 -23.79 -27.43
CA PHE A 30 7.35 -23.65 -26.09
C PHE A 30 7.83 -25.01 -25.56
N LEU A 31 9.02 -25.03 -25.00
CA LEU A 31 9.57 -26.19 -24.32
C LEU A 31 9.29 -26.05 -22.83
N VAL A 32 8.56 -27.01 -22.26
CA VAL A 32 8.20 -27.01 -20.83
C VAL A 32 8.90 -28.17 -20.13
N SER A 33 9.70 -27.87 -19.11
CA SER A 33 10.43 -28.87 -18.32
C SER A 33 10.10 -28.76 -16.83
N SER A 34 10.19 -29.90 -16.15
CA SER A 34 10.11 -29.94 -14.69
C SER A 34 11.50 -29.70 -14.08
N SER A 35 11.53 -29.30 -12.81
CA SER A 35 12.75 -29.26 -12.00
C SER A 35 13.47 -30.62 -11.91
N LYS A 36 12.78 -31.73 -12.19
CA LYS A 36 13.37 -33.07 -12.27
C LYS A 36 13.98 -33.31 -13.66
N PRO A 37 15.24 -33.75 -13.77
CA PRO A 37 15.91 -33.94 -15.05
C PRO A 37 15.24 -35.05 -15.90
N GLY A 38 15.24 -34.85 -17.23
CA GLY A 38 14.96 -35.91 -18.21
C GLY A 38 13.58 -35.93 -18.86
N LYS A 39 12.68 -34.96 -18.60
CA LYS A 39 11.39 -34.85 -19.32
C LYS A 39 11.11 -33.44 -19.79
N TYR A 40 10.90 -33.30 -21.09
CA TYR A 40 10.56 -32.07 -21.78
C TYR A 40 9.26 -32.27 -22.56
N TYR A 41 8.41 -31.26 -22.56
CA TYR A 41 7.13 -31.29 -23.27
C TYR A 41 7.07 -30.13 -24.26
N LYS A 42 6.81 -30.47 -25.52
CA LYS A 42 6.51 -29.49 -26.56
C LYS A 42 5.08 -28.98 -26.36
N VAL A 43 4.91 -27.67 -26.31
CA VAL A 43 3.60 -27.02 -26.19
C VAL A 43 3.49 -25.95 -27.26
N ASP A 44 2.52 -26.11 -28.15
CA ASP A 44 2.06 -25.03 -29.02
C ASP A 44 0.83 -24.40 -28.36
N ILE A 45 0.81 -23.07 -28.25
CA ILE A 45 -0.31 -22.36 -27.61
C ILE A 45 -1.52 -22.23 -28.53
N ASN A 46 -1.32 -22.34 -29.85
CA ASN A 46 -2.37 -22.30 -30.86
C ASN A 46 -3.09 -23.65 -31.00
N ILE A 47 -2.49 -24.71 -30.46
CA ILE A 47 -3.05 -26.06 -30.45
C ILE A 47 -3.41 -26.41 -28.99
N PRO A 48 -4.69 -26.59 -28.64
CA PRO A 48 -5.11 -26.87 -27.27
C PRO A 48 -4.86 -28.34 -26.86
N GLN A 49 -3.71 -28.90 -27.25
CA GLN A 49 -3.35 -30.29 -27.02
C GLN A 49 -1.92 -30.39 -26.48
N CYS A 50 -1.70 -31.28 -25.52
CA CYS A 50 -0.38 -31.57 -24.97
C CYS A 50 -0.16 -33.08 -24.97
N GLU A 51 1.02 -33.54 -25.38
CA GLU A 51 1.33 -34.97 -25.46
C GLU A 51 1.66 -35.61 -24.10
N CYS A 52 1.51 -34.87 -23.00
CA CYS A 52 1.82 -35.41 -21.69
C CYS A 52 0.80 -36.46 -21.24
N ILE A 53 1.29 -37.45 -20.49
CA ILE A 53 0.48 -38.55 -19.97
C ILE A 53 -0.72 -38.04 -19.15
N ASP A 54 -0.56 -36.97 -18.35
CA ASP A 54 -1.66 -36.35 -17.60
C ASP A 54 -2.76 -35.80 -18.50
N PHE A 55 -2.40 -35.16 -19.62
CA PHE A 55 -3.37 -34.63 -20.56
C PHE A 55 -4.14 -35.76 -21.25
N LEU A 56 -3.42 -36.74 -21.79
CA LEU A 56 -4.01 -37.87 -22.50
C LEU A 56 -4.92 -38.71 -21.60
N ARG A 57 -4.55 -38.94 -20.34
CA ARG A 57 -5.30 -39.82 -19.44
C ARG A 57 -6.39 -39.12 -18.63
N ARG A 58 -6.18 -37.86 -18.24
CA ARG A 58 -7.00 -37.19 -17.21
C ARG A 58 -7.57 -35.86 -17.68
N ALA A 59 -6.73 -34.92 -18.10
CA ALA A 59 -7.18 -33.57 -18.41
C ALA A 59 -8.17 -33.57 -19.60
N ARG A 60 -7.88 -34.34 -20.67
CA ARG A 60 -8.76 -34.47 -21.83
C ARG A 60 -10.14 -35.03 -21.48
N LYS A 61 -10.21 -36.07 -20.62
CA LYS A 61 -11.47 -36.68 -20.18
C LYS A 61 -12.33 -35.71 -19.36
N LEU A 62 -11.68 -34.86 -18.56
CA LEU A 62 -12.35 -33.88 -17.72
C LEU A 62 -12.53 -32.51 -18.41
N LYS A 63 -12.18 -32.38 -19.69
CA LYS A 63 -12.15 -31.12 -20.44
C LYS A 63 -11.36 -30.00 -19.71
N LEU A 64 -10.29 -30.38 -19.02
CA LEU A 64 -9.40 -29.48 -18.29
C LEU A 64 -8.15 -29.15 -19.10
N GLU A 65 -7.59 -27.97 -18.83
CA GLU A 65 -6.33 -27.56 -19.43
C GLU A 65 -5.14 -28.30 -18.81
N CYS A 66 -4.13 -28.63 -19.62
CA CYS A 66 -2.89 -29.23 -19.13
C CYS A 66 -2.06 -28.21 -18.34
N LYS A 67 -1.40 -28.67 -17.26
CA LYS A 67 -0.43 -27.85 -16.51
C LYS A 67 0.69 -27.23 -17.37
N HIS A 68 1.11 -27.89 -18.46
CA HIS A 68 2.15 -27.34 -19.35
C HIS A 68 1.63 -26.17 -20.20
N ILE A 69 0.39 -26.26 -20.70
CA ILE A 69 -0.27 -25.16 -21.44
C ILE A 69 -0.51 -23.98 -20.48
N MET A 70 -0.94 -24.26 -19.25
CA MET A 70 -1.09 -23.24 -18.20
C MET A 70 0.25 -22.55 -17.87
N ALA A 71 1.35 -23.31 -17.80
CA ALA A 71 2.68 -22.76 -17.56
C ALA A 71 3.11 -21.81 -18.69
N VAL A 72 2.87 -22.19 -19.96
CA VAL A 72 3.16 -21.35 -21.13
C VAL A 72 2.34 -20.06 -21.13
N ARG A 73 1.04 -20.13 -20.81
CA ARG A 73 0.22 -18.91 -20.67
C ARG A 73 0.72 -18.00 -19.57
N ASN A 74 1.06 -18.55 -18.40
CA ASN A 74 1.62 -17.75 -17.32
C ASN A 74 2.93 -17.09 -17.75
N PHE A 75 3.81 -17.81 -18.45
CA PHE A 75 5.06 -17.28 -19.00
C PHE A 75 4.81 -16.13 -19.99
N LEU A 76 3.85 -16.29 -20.90
CA LEU A 76 3.45 -15.24 -21.86
C LEU A 76 2.87 -14.01 -21.16
N GLN A 77 1.95 -14.19 -20.21
CA GLN A 77 1.39 -13.10 -19.41
C GLN A 77 2.44 -12.37 -18.59
N GLU A 78 3.42 -13.08 -18.03
CA GLU A 78 4.54 -12.47 -17.33
C GLU A 78 5.46 -11.69 -18.28
N ALA A 79 5.71 -12.21 -19.49
CA ALA A 79 6.49 -11.53 -20.52
C ALA A 79 5.79 -10.26 -21.02
N GLU A 80 4.47 -10.31 -21.23
CA GLU A 80 3.64 -9.15 -21.56
C GLU A 80 3.65 -8.12 -20.42
N ARG A 81 3.39 -8.52 -19.17
CA ARG A 81 3.49 -7.61 -18.01
C ARG A 81 4.87 -6.95 -17.90
N LYS A 82 5.95 -7.69 -18.17
CA LYS A 82 7.33 -7.15 -18.19
C LYS A 82 7.54 -6.17 -19.35
N ARG A 83 6.94 -6.40 -20.52
CA ARG A 83 6.97 -5.47 -21.66
C ARG A 83 6.16 -4.21 -21.39
N GLU A 84 4.95 -4.35 -20.84
CA GLU A 84 4.10 -3.23 -20.43
C GLU A 84 4.77 -2.35 -19.38
N THR A 85 5.40 -2.95 -18.36
CA THR A 85 6.16 -2.20 -17.34
C THR A 85 7.42 -1.53 -17.91
N LYS A 86 8.10 -2.15 -18.88
CA LYS A 86 9.29 -1.57 -19.52
C LYS A 86 8.96 -0.39 -20.45
N ASN A 87 7.79 -0.39 -21.09
CA ASN A 87 7.35 0.67 -22.00
C ASN A 87 6.48 1.76 -21.35
N ARG A 88 6.11 1.62 -20.07
CA ARG A 88 5.33 2.65 -19.39
C ARG A 88 6.23 3.85 -19.03
N PRO A 89 5.89 5.09 -19.42
CA PRO A 89 6.64 6.26 -19.00
C PRO A 89 6.70 6.34 -17.46
N LYS A 90 7.83 6.84 -16.95
CA LYS A 90 8.01 7.03 -15.50
C LYS A 90 6.92 7.96 -14.98
N MET A 91 6.22 7.52 -13.93
CA MET A 91 5.29 8.40 -13.22
C MET A 91 6.09 9.26 -12.24
N LYS A 92 5.96 10.58 -12.38
CA LYS A 92 6.67 11.57 -11.58
C LYS A 92 5.85 11.95 -10.36
N ILE A 93 6.47 11.84 -9.20
CA ILE A 93 5.88 12.10 -7.89
C ILE A 93 6.65 13.23 -7.22
N LEU A 94 6.00 14.37 -6.99
CA LEU A 94 6.57 15.50 -6.28
C LEU A 94 6.28 15.40 -4.78
N ILE A 95 7.30 15.60 -3.96
CA ILE A 95 7.18 15.50 -2.51
C ILE A 95 7.40 16.86 -1.89
N LEU A 96 6.33 17.43 -1.35
CA LEU A 96 6.33 18.69 -0.63
C LEU A 96 6.16 18.49 0.89
N SER A 97 5.84 17.27 1.32
CA SER A 97 5.70 16.92 2.73
C SER A 97 7.03 17.03 3.49
N LYS A 98 7.01 17.84 4.55
CA LYS A 98 8.14 18.02 5.49
C LYS A 98 8.04 17.13 6.74
N MET A 99 7.14 16.14 6.74
CA MET A 99 6.92 15.28 7.92
C MET A 99 8.16 14.48 8.32
N VAL A 100 9.00 14.12 7.36
CA VAL A 100 10.28 13.46 7.58
C VAL A 100 11.36 14.10 6.70
N LYS A 101 12.62 13.87 7.04
CA LYS A 101 13.76 14.35 6.25
C LYS A 101 13.76 13.72 4.85
N SER A 102 14.22 14.47 3.84
CA SER A 102 14.27 14.02 2.44
C SER A 102 14.97 12.68 2.24
N GLN A 103 16.03 12.41 3.02
CA GLN A 103 16.78 11.14 2.98
C GLN A 103 15.91 9.92 3.36
N VAL A 104 14.97 10.10 4.29
CA VAL A 104 14.04 9.04 4.72
C VAL A 104 13.07 8.72 3.60
N TRP A 105 12.55 9.77 2.94
CA TRP A 105 11.72 9.62 1.75
C TRP A 105 12.47 8.88 0.63
N GLU A 106 13.66 9.35 0.26
CA GLU A 106 14.48 8.72 -0.80
C GLU A 106 14.71 7.24 -0.53
N LYS A 107 15.07 6.87 0.71
CA LYS A 107 15.28 5.48 1.09
C LYS A 107 13.99 4.65 0.95
N ALA A 108 12.90 5.10 1.56
CA ALA A 108 11.62 4.40 1.54
C ALA A 108 11.09 4.18 0.12
N PHE A 109 11.22 5.19 -0.74
CA PHE A 109 10.75 5.11 -2.11
C PHE A 109 11.63 4.25 -3.00
N ASN A 110 12.96 4.30 -2.83
CA ASN A 110 13.88 3.42 -3.54
C ASN A 110 13.60 1.94 -3.19
N GLU A 111 13.34 1.64 -1.92
CA GLU A 111 12.95 0.30 -1.48
C GLU A 111 11.60 -0.13 -2.07
N LEU A 112 10.60 0.77 -2.06
CA LEU A 112 9.28 0.51 -2.64
C LEU A 112 9.37 0.20 -4.14
N ASN A 113 10.11 1.04 -4.88
CA ASN A 113 10.29 0.90 -6.33
C ASN A 113 10.94 -0.44 -6.68
N LYS A 114 11.96 -0.86 -5.90
CA LYS A 114 12.62 -2.17 -6.03
C LYS A 114 11.68 -3.33 -5.69
N LYS A 115 10.96 -3.25 -4.58
CA LYS A 115 10.11 -4.34 -4.08
C LYS A 115 8.92 -4.61 -4.98
N ILE A 116 8.27 -3.57 -5.47
CA ILE A 116 7.04 -3.66 -6.26
C ILE A 116 7.33 -3.64 -7.77
N LYS A 117 8.59 -3.39 -8.18
CA LYS A 117 9.01 -3.22 -9.59
C LYS A 117 8.18 -2.15 -10.30
N LEU A 118 8.00 -1.02 -9.63
CA LEU A 118 7.32 0.13 -10.22
C LEU A 118 8.32 0.94 -11.07
N ASN A 119 7.79 1.85 -11.88
CA ASN A 119 8.57 2.82 -12.64
C ASN A 119 8.24 4.24 -12.14
N LEU A 120 8.52 4.49 -10.87
CA LEU A 120 8.27 5.79 -10.23
C LEU A 120 9.55 6.64 -10.21
N GLU A 121 9.39 7.93 -10.45
CA GLU A 121 10.43 8.95 -10.26
C GLU A 121 10.00 9.89 -9.16
N PHE A 122 10.79 9.97 -8.09
CA PHE A 122 10.48 10.82 -6.94
C PHE A 122 11.31 12.09 -7.01
N ILE A 123 10.63 13.23 -6.91
CA ILE A 123 11.22 14.56 -6.97
C ILE A 123 11.04 15.20 -5.59
N ILE A 124 12.15 15.49 -4.93
CA ILE A 124 12.17 16.22 -3.66
C ILE A 124 12.92 17.54 -3.89
N PRO A 125 12.22 18.69 -3.94
CA PRO A 125 12.87 19.97 -4.15
C PRO A 125 13.88 20.27 -3.04
N LYS A 126 15.11 20.67 -3.41
CA LYS A 126 16.12 21.12 -2.44
C LYS A 126 15.75 22.46 -1.79
N LYS A 127 15.02 23.30 -2.52
CA LYS A 127 14.51 24.59 -2.07
C LYS A 127 13.00 24.63 -2.21
N ASP A 128 12.34 25.08 -1.15
CA ASP A 128 10.88 25.20 -1.07
C ASP A 128 10.42 26.60 -1.53
N GLU A 129 10.80 26.95 -2.75
CA GLU A 129 10.43 28.22 -3.37
C GLU A 129 9.26 27.99 -4.34
N ARG A 130 8.24 28.85 -4.29
CA ARG A 130 7.03 28.71 -5.12
C ARG A 130 7.32 28.59 -6.62
N GLU A 131 8.30 29.33 -7.12
CA GLU A 131 8.70 29.26 -8.54
C GLU A 131 9.28 27.88 -8.91
N THR A 132 10.05 27.28 -8.01
CA THR A 132 10.62 25.95 -8.21
C THR A 132 9.51 24.89 -8.21
N ILE A 133 8.55 24.99 -7.30
CA ILE A 133 7.39 24.09 -7.25
C ILE A 133 6.57 24.20 -8.54
N LYS A 134 6.28 25.42 -9.02
CA LYS A 134 5.54 25.66 -10.27
C LYS A 134 6.20 24.99 -11.49
N LYS A 135 7.53 24.94 -11.55
CA LYS A 135 8.26 24.23 -12.61
C LYS A 135 7.97 22.73 -12.57
N TYR A 136 8.05 22.12 -11.39
CA TYR A 136 7.78 20.68 -11.24
C TYR A 136 6.31 20.32 -11.47
N LEU A 137 5.38 21.18 -11.05
CA LEU A 137 3.93 20.93 -11.19
C LEU A 137 3.50 20.68 -12.64
N LYS A 138 4.19 21.26 -13.63
CA LYS A 138 3.90 21.07 -15.06
C LYS A 138 4.11 19.63 -15.54
N GLU A 139 4.96 18.87 -14.85
CA GLU A 139 5.42 17.56 -15.32
C GLU A 139 5.00 16.39 -14.44
N VAL A 140 4.44 16.64 -13.25
CA VAL A 140 4.17 15.59 -12.26
C VAL A 140 2.73 15.10 -12.34
N GLU A 141 2.55 13.80 -12.13
CA GLU A 141 1.23 13.18 -12.05
C GLU A 141 0.73 13.08 -10.61
N VAL A 142 1.62 13.05 -9.62
CA VAL A 142 1.28 12.91 -8.20
C VAL A 142 2.03 13.95 -7.37
N VAL A 143 1.35 14.53 -6.39
CA VAL A 143 2.00 15.35 -5.36
C VAL A 143 1.67 14.80 -3.97
N ILE A 144 2.67 14.77 -3.07
CA ILE A 144 2.50 14.39 -1.66
C ILE A 144 2.68 15.64 -0.80
N GLY A 145 1.59 16.10 -0.18
CA GLY A 145 1.51 17.32 0.61
C GLY A 145 1.42 18.60 -0.22
N GLY A 146 1.74 19.73 0.41
CA GLY A 146 1.66 21.05 -0.22
C GLY A 146 0.30 21.73 -0.08
N THR A 147 0.28 22.99 -0.48
CA THR A 147 -0.91 23.84 -0.57
C THR A 147 -0.82 24.59 -1.90
N PHE A 148 -1.91 24.67 -2.63
CA PHE A 148 -1.92 25.13 -4.02
C PHE A 148 -2.85 26.33 -4.18
N SER A 149 -2.44 27.28 -5.03
CA SER A 149 -3.35 28.31 -5.54
C SER A 149 -4.04 27.87 -6.83
N LYS A 150 -4.99 28.66 -7.32
CA LYS A 150 -5.64 28.41 -8.61
C LYS A 150 -4.62 28.38 -9.76
N GLU A 151 -3.65 29.29 -9.77
CA GLU A 151 -2.61 29.36 -10.81
C GLU A 151 -1.68 28.15 -10.78
N ASP A 152 -1.47 27.53 -9.61
CA ASP A 152 -0.68 26.30 -9.50
C ASP A 152 -1.42 25.14 -10.17
N LEU A 153 -2.73 25.00 -9.89
CA LEU A 153 -3.57 23.96 -10.49
C LEU A 153 -3.70 24.14 -12.01
N GLU A 154 -3.87 25.37 -12.49
CA GLU A 154 -3.96 25.67 -13.93
C GLU A 154 -2.71 25.21 -14.70
N GLN A 155 -1.53 25.30 -14.11
CA GLN A 155 -0.27 24.84 -14.70
C GLN A 155 -0.05 23.32 -14.56
N ALA A 156 -0.67 22.69 -13.57
CA ALA A 156 -0.56 21.27 -13.27
C ALA A 156 -1.42 20.41 -14.22
N LYS A 157 -1.10 20.43 -15.52
CA LYS A 157 -1.87 19.75 -16.58
C LYS A 157 -1.83 18.21 -16.50
N LYS A 158 -0.76 17.66 -15.92
CA LYS A 158 -0.57 16.20 -15.78
C LYS A 158 -1.01 15.66 -14.43
N LEU A 159 -1.29 16.53 -13.46
CA LEU A 159 -1.62 16.15 -12.11
C LEU A 159 -2.89 15.30 -12.08
N LYS A 160 -2.82 14.16 -11.41
CA LYS A 160 -3.93 13.21 -11.23
C LYS A 160 -4.22 12.90 -9.76
N LEU A 161 -3.24 13.09 -8.87
CA LEU A 161 -3.41 12.78 -7.45
C LEU A 161 -2.68 13.79 -6.56
N ILE A 162 -3.40 14.29 -5.57
CA ILE A 162 -2.85 15.01 -4.42
C ILE A 162 -3.03 14.10 -3.20
N GLN A 163 -1.92 13.62 -2.66
CA GLN A 163 -1.88 12.82 -1.45
C GLN A 163 -1.53 13.72 -0.25
N ILE A 164 -2.52 13.99 0.59
CA ILE A 164 -2.37 14.67 1.87
C ILE A 164 -1.81 13.65 2.88
N PRO A 165 -0.66 13.93 3.52
CA PRO A 165 0.03 12.93 4.33
C PRO A 165 -0.49 12.87 5.79
N PHE A 166 -1.64 13.47 6.07
CA PHE A 166 -2.28 13.54 7.38
C PHE A 166 -3.80 13.37 7.27
N ALA A 167 -4.48 13.15 8.39
CA ALA A 167 -5.92 12.85 8.41
C ALA A 167 -6.80 14.10 8.27
N GLY A 168 -6.46 15.19 8.95
CA GLY A 168 -7.27 16.41 8.97
C GLY A 168 -7.21 17.16 7.65
N VAL A 169 -8.36 17.48 7.07
CA VAL A 169 -8.46 18.20 5.80
C VAL A 169 -9.25 19.50 5.91
N ASP A 170 -9.60 19.89 7.13
CA ASP A 170 -10.51 21.00 7.45
C ASP A 170 -9.98 22.36 7.00
N LYS A 171 -8.66 22.47 6.81
CA LYS A 171 -7.98 23.70 6.36
C LYS A 171 -7.78 23.76 4.84
N LEU A 172 -8.21 22.75 4.11
CA LEU A 172 -8.10 22.75 2.66
C LEU A 172 -9.31 23.44 2.05
N ASP A 173 -9.04 24.41 1.20
CA ASP A 173 -10.06 25.05 0.37
C ASP A 173 -10.42 24.10 -0.78
N PHE A 174 -11.45 23.27 -0.55
CA PHE A 174 -11.94 22.33 -1.55
C PHE A 174 -12.60 23.03 -2.75
N ASP A 175 -12.99 24.30 -2.63
CA ASP A 175 -13.61 25.04 -3.71
C ASP A 175 -12.62 25.29 -4.85
N LEU A 176 -11.32 25.42 -4.55
CA LEU A 176 -10.24 25.50 -5.54
C LEU A 176 -10.19 24.31 -6.50
N TYR A 177 -10.72 23.16 -6.09
CA TYR A 177 -10.63 21.90 -6.85
C TYR A 177 -11.94 21.51 -7.53
N LYS A 178 -13.04 22.23 -7.30
CA LYS A 178 -14.37 21.91 -7.87
C LYS A 178 -14.36 21.78 -9.39
N ASP A 179 -13.59 22.64 -10.06
CA ASP A 179 -13.48 22.66 -11.54
C ASP A 179 -12.45 21.64 -12.07
N ARG A 180 -11.79 20.86 -11.19
CA ARG A 180 -10.72 19.91 -11.54
C ARG A 180 -11.09 18.48 -11.16
N GLN A 181 -12.16 17.98 -11.78
CA GLN A 181 -12.63 16.61 -11.60
C GLN A 181 -11.63 15.53 -12.05
N ASP A 182 -10.57 15.91 -12.76
CA ASP A 182 -9.49 15.01 -13.18
C ASP A 182 -8.40 14.77 -12.11
N ILE A 183 -8.47 15.47 -10.97
CA ILE A 183 -7.55 15.33 -9.84
C ILE A 183 -8.25 14.64 -8.68
N TYR A 184 -7.70 13.50 -8.25
CA TYR A 184 -8.07 12.86 -7.00
C TYR A 184 -7.35 13.51 -5.82
N ILE A 185 -8.06 13.69 -4.71
CA ILE A 185 -7.50 14.18 -3.45
C ILE A 185 -7.72 13.11 -2.38
N CYS A 186 -6.63 12.61 -1.82
CA CYS A 186 -6.66 11.54 -0.82
C CYS A 186 -5.93 12.00 0.44
N ASN A 187 -6.41 11.60 1.60
CA ASN A 187 -5.75 11.80 2.90
C ASN A 187 -5.36 10.45 3.53
N ILE A 188 -4.71 10.48 4.70
CA ILE A 188 -4.24 9.25 5.39
C ILE A 188 -4.87 9.13 6.77
N HIS A 189 -5.49 7.98 7.05
CA HIS A 189 -6.12 7.65 8.34
C HIS A 189 -5.39 6.52 9.08
N ALA A 190 -4.09 6.69 9.33
CA ALA A 190 -3.23 5.65 9.92
C ALA A 190 -2.91 5.85 11.43
N ASN A 191 -3.47 6.87 12.08
CA ASN A 191 -3.09 7.28 13.43
C ASN A 191 -4.06 6.86 14.55
N ARG A 192 -5.08 6.04 14.26
CA ARG A 192 -6.13 5.72 15.24
C ARG A 192 -5.62 5.14 16.55
N THR A 193 -4.71 4.16 16.48
CA THR A 193 -4.18 3.44 17.64
C THR A 193 -3.26 4.34 18.44
N THR A 194 -2.35 5.07 17.77
CA THR A 194 -1.46 6.04 18.43
C THR A 194 -2.22 7.14 19.16
N VAL A 195 -3.31 7.65 18.58
CA VAL A 195 -4.15 8.67 19.25
C VAL A 195 -4.91 8.07 20.43
N ALA A 196 -5.40 6.83 20.30
CA ALA A 196 -6.06 6.13 21.40
C ALA A 196 -5.09 5.89 22.57
N GLU A 197 -3.89 5.37 22.30
CA GLU A 197 -2.82 5.21 23.31
C GLU A 197 -2.49 6.53 23.99
N HIS A 198 -2.34 7.60 23.22
CA HIS A 198 -2.09 8.93 23.77
C HIS A 198 -3.23 9.41 24.67
N THR A 199 -4.48 9.10 24.32
CA THR A 199 -5.65 9.43 25.14
C THR A 199 -5.57 8.74 26.50
N PHE A 200 -5.24 7.44 26.56
CA PHE A 200 -5.08 6.73 27.83
C PHE A 200 -3.87 7.23 28.63
N ALA A 201 -2.78 7.60 27.96
CA ALA A 201 -1.64 8.22 28.62
C ALA A 201 -2.05 9.52 29.33
N LEU A 202 -2.86 10.37 28.69
CA LEU A 202 -3.38 11.61 29.29
C LEU A 202 -4.37 11.32 30.44
N ILE A 203 -5.28 10.36 30.27
CA ILE A 203 -6.22 9.95 31.33
C ILE A 203 -5.45 9.49 32.58
N LEU A 204 -4.42 8.64 32.41
CA LEU A 204 -3.60 8.16 33.53
C LEU A 204 -2.76 9.28 34.14
N ALA A 205 -2.17 10.14 33.30
CA ALA A 205 -1.39 11.29 33.75
C ALA A 205 -2.23 12.22 34.64
N LEU A 206 -3.48 12.47 34.25
CA LEU A 206 -4.42 13.27 35.02
C LEU A 206 -4.87 12.53 36.30
N ALA A 207 -5.35 11.30 36.17
CA ALA A 207 -5.87 10.53 37.30
C ALA A 207 -4.82 10.29 38.40
N LYS A 208 -3.54 10.21 38.05
CA LYS A 208 -2.44 9.95 38.99
C LYS A 208 -1.58 11.17 39.30
N ASN A 209 -2.01 12.37 38.87
CA ASN A 209 -1.29 13.63 39.07
C ASN A 209 0.19 13.57 38.61
N ILE A 210 0.48 12.78 37.57
CA ILE A 210 1.86 12.41 37.18
C ILE A 210 2.65 13.67 36.82
N VAL A 211 2.09 14.55 36.00
CA VAL A 211 2.78 15.75 35.49
C VAL A 211 3.14 16.71 36.63
N THR A 212 2.20 16.95 37.56
CA THR A 212 2.41 17.83 38.71
C THR A 212 3.45 17.24 39.66
N ASN A 213 3.35 15.94 39.97
CA ASN A 213 4.25 15.26 40.89
C ASN A 213 5.68 15.14 40.33
N ASP A 214 5.83 14.85 39.03
CA ASP A 214 7.14 14.84 38.36
C ASP A 214 7.80 16.22 38.41
N ARG A 215 7.04 17.28 38.11
CA ARG A 215 7.55 18.66 38.18
C ARG A 215 8.01 19.02 39.59
N ASP A 216 7.18 18.76 40.61
CA ASP A 216 7.50 19.12 41.99
C ASP A 216 8.73 18.33 42.49
N LEU A 217 8.83 17.05 42.13
CA LEU A 217 9.99 16.22 42.47
C LEU A 217 11.29 16.74 41.85
N ARG A 218 11.28 17.18 40.57
CA ARG A 218 12.44 17.82 39.93
C ARG A 218 12.88 19.11 40.62
N LEU A 219 11.97 19.76 41.35
CA LEU A 219 12.24 20.95 42.18
C LEU A 219 12.64 20.59 43.62
N GLY A 220 12.92 19.32 43.93
CA GLY A 220 13.28 18.84 45.26
C GLY A 220 12.11 18.73 46.24
N LYS A 221 10.86 18.89 45.76
CA LYS A 221 9.65 18.81 46.59
C LYS A 221 9.07 17.40 46.48
N TRP A 222 9.43 16.54 47.44
CA TRP A 222 8.82 15.22 47.57
C TRP A 222 7.62 15.29 48.53
N HIS A 223 6.45 14.90 48.03
CA HIS A 223 5.18 14.96 48.76
C HIS A 223 4.94 13.75 49.69
N GLY A 224 5.77 12.70 49.62
CA GLY A 224 5.62 11.51 50.46
C GLY A 224 4.26 10.84 50.28
N PHE A 225 3.63 10.50 51.41
CA PHE A 225 2.27 9.95 51.44
C PHE A 225 1.18 11.02 51.33
N SER A 226 1.54 12.31 51.33
CA SER A 226 0.62 13.45 51.33
C SER A 226 0.59 14.10 49.96
N THR A 227 -0.24 13.61 49.03
CA THR A 227 -0.45 14.29 47.76
C THR A 227 -1.33 15.53 47.96
N LYS A 228 -0.93 16.69 47.39
CA LYS A 228 -1.77 17.92 47.42
C LYS A 228 -3.18 17.70 46.89
N GLU A 229 -3.29 16.88 45.85
CA GLU A 229 -4.55 16.46 45.25
C GLU A 229 -4.66 14.93 45.30
N PRO A 230 -5.81 14.36 45.70
CA PRO A 230 -5.99 12.92 45.73
C PRO A 230 -5.91 12.32 44.31
N THR A 231 -5.26 11.16 44.19
CA THR A 231 -5.30 10.41 42.93
C THR A 231 -6.63 9.69 42.76
N ILE A 232 -7.05 9.52 41.52
CA ILE A 232 -8.31 8.88 41.15
C ILE A 232 -8.01 7.45 40.68
N GLN A 233 -8.77 6.48 41.18
CA GLN A 233 -8.81 5.12 40.63
C GLN A 233 -9.80 5.07 39.46
N LEU A 234 -9.35 4.52 38.32
CA LEU A 234 -10.16 4.42 37.11
C LEU A 234 -11.11 3.22 37.12
N GLN A 235 -10.80 2.17 37.89
CA GLN A 235 -11.65 0.98 37.98
C GLN A 235 -13.05 1.35 38.48
N GLY A 236 -14.07 0.87 37.76
CA GLY A 236 -15.48 1.17 38.06
C GLY A 236 -15.92 2.59 37.71
N LYS A 237 -15.07 3.42 37.09
CA LYS A 237 -15.47 4.71 36.52
C LYS A 237 -16.01 4.53 35.11
N SER A 238 -16.87 5.44 34.70
CA SER A 238 -17.42 5.48 33.34
C SER A 238 -16.52 6.32 32.44
N LEU A 239 -16.15 5.77 31.27
CA LEU A 239 -15.46 6.50 30.22
C LEU A 239 -16.48 7.06 29.22
N GLY A 240 -16.67 8.37 29.22
CA GLY A 240 -17.51 9.06 28.24
C GLY A 240 -16.73 9.35 26.95
N ILE A 241 -17.26 8.95 25.80
CA ILE A 241 -16.65 9.17 24.48
C ILE A 241 -17.62 9.96 23.61
N ILE A 242 -17.24 11.20 23.26
CA ILE A 242 -18.02 12.04 22.35
C ILE A 242 -17.46 11.86 20.94
N GLY A 243 -18.23 11.14 20.10
CA GLY A 243 -17.86 10.79 18.72
C GLY A 243 -17.24 9.39 18.60
N LEU A 244 -18.04 8.42 18.13
CA LEU A 244 -17.61 7.03 17.90
C LEU A 244 -17.12 6.79 16.46
N GLY A 245 -16.24 7.67 15.98
CA GLY A 245 -15.50 7.45 14.73
C GLY A 245 -14.37 6.44 14.88
N SER A 246 -13.46 6.37 13.89
CA SER A 246 -12.33 5.41 13.89
C SER A 246 -11.48 5.44 15.18
N ILE A 247 -11.19 6.64 15.68
CA ILE A 247 -10.44 6.87 16.93
C ILE A 247 -11.30 6.55 18.16
N GLY A 248 -12.51 7.11 18.26
CA GLY A 248 -13.40 6.89 19.39
C GLY A 248 -13.74 5.43 19.61
N TRP A 249 -13.93 4.67 18.52
CA TRP A 249 -14.11 3.22 18.57
C TRP A 249 -12.87 2.48 19.07
N GLU A 250 -11.67 2.95 18.74
CA GLU A 250 -10.44 2.36 19.27
C GLU A 250 -10.30 2.62 20.77
N ILE A 251 -10.63 3.83 21.23
CA ILE A 251 -10.64 4.17 22.64
C ILE A 251 -11.65 3.30 23.40
N ALA A 252 -12.86 3.12 22.84
CA ALA A 252 -13.93 2.29 23.41
C ALA A 252 -13.58 0.80 23.51
N LYS A 253 -12.63 0.30 22.71
CA LYS A 253 -12.14 -1.08 22.82
C LYS A 253 -11.12 -1.25 23.92
N ILE A 254 -10.33 -0.22 24.20
CA ILE A 254 -9.24 -0.27 25.19
C ILE A 254 -9.79 -0.07 26.60
N GLY A 255 -10.74 0.86 26.76
CA GLY A 255 -11.37 1.20 28.05
C GLY A 255 -12.57 0.33 28.34
#